data_AF-A0A960XUR8-F1
#
_entry.id   AF-A0A960XUR8-F1
#
_cell.length_a   1.000
_cell.length_b   1.000
_cell.length_c   1.000
_cell.angle_alpha   90.00
_cell.angle_beta   90.00
_cell.angle_gamma   90.00
#
_symmetry.space_group_name_H-M   'P 1'
#
loop_
_entity.id
_entity.type
_entity.pdbx_description
1 polymer ?
#
loop_
_entity_poly.entity_id
_entity_poly.type
_entity_poly.pdbx_seq_one_letter_code
_entity_poly.pdbx_strand_id
1 'polypeptide(L)'
;MESQRIRRQFIDYFKNQGHRVVPSSPVIPHDDPTLLFINAGMNQFKDVFLGKTQRDYTRAVSSQKCVRVGGKHNDLENVGHTKRHLTFFEMLGNFSFG
;
A
#
# COMPACT_ATOMS: atom_id res chain seq x y z
N MET A 1 -7.04 -0.65 -19.68
CA MET A 1 -5.89 0.08 -20.26
C MET A 1 -5.59 1.38 -19.51
N GLU A 2 -6.58 2.24 -19.22
CA GLU A 2 -6.37 3.48 -18.44
C GLU A 2 -5.77 3.27 -17.04
N SER A 3 -6.28 2.34 -16.23
CA SER A 3 -5.81 2.14 -14.85
C SER A 3 -4.35 1.70 -14.75
N GLN A 4 -3.89 0.86 -15.67
CA GLN A 4 -2.49 0.44 -15.77
C GLN A 4 -1.58 1.62 -16.13
N ARG A 5 -2.05 2.50 -17.03
CA ARG A 5 -1.32 3.73 -17.40
C ARG A 5 -1.19 4.68 -16.22
N ILE A 6 -2.27 4.94 -15.49
CA ILE A 6 -2.26 5.81 -14.31
C ILE A 6 -1.33 5.26 -13.23
N ARG A 7 -1.41 3.94 -12.95
CA ARG A 7 -0.49 3.27 -12.02
C ARG A 7 0.96 3.49 -12.44
N ARG A 8 1.27 3.26 -13.71
CA ARG A 8 2.62 3.41 -14.24
C ARG A 8 3.10 4.86 -14.15
N GLN A 9 2.27 5.84 -14.51
CA GLN A 9 2.60 7.26 -14.40
C GLN A 9 2.90 7.68 -12.96
N PHE A 10 2.14 7.19 -11.98
CA PHE A 10 2.40 7.46 -10.56
C PHE A 10 3.77 6.90 -10.12
N ILE A 11 4.06 5.64 -10.46
CA ILE A 11 5.33 5.00 -10.10
C ILE A 11 6.51 5.70 -10.80
N ASP A 12 6.39 5.97 -12.10
CA ASP A 12 7.44 6.59 -12.89
C ASP A 12 7.72 8.02 -12.42
N TYR A 13 6.69 8.78 -12.04
CA TYR A 13 6.85 10.11 -11.45
C TYR A 13 7.73 10.07 -10.20
N PHE A 14 7.38 9.26 -9.19
CA PHE A 14 8.15 9.22 -7.93
C PHE A 14 9.51 8.56 -8.08
N LYS A 15 9.64 7.58 -8.98
CA LYS A 15 10.95 7.02 -9.37
C LYS A 15 11.87 8.12 -9.89
N ASN A 16 11.37 9.01 -10.74
CA ASN A 16 12.14 10.16 -11.24
C ASN A 16 12.44 11.20 -10.16
N GLN A 17 11.65 11.24 -9.08
CA GLN A 17 11.91 12.03 -7.87
C GLN A 17 12.82 11.30 -6.85
N GLY A 18 13.54 10.25 -7.27
CA GLY A 18 14.50 9.53 -6.45
C GLY A 18 13.90 8.54 -5.44
N HIS A 19 12.62 8.16 -5.59
CA HIS A 19 12.04 7.11 -4.75
C HIS A 19 12.41 5.73 -5.27
N ARG A 20 12.73 4.80 -4.35
CA ARG A 20 12.90 3.39 -4.67
C ARG A 20 11.55 2.78 -5.04
N VAL A 21 11.42 2.19 -6.21
CA VAL A 21 10.22 1.39 -6.56
C VAL A 21 10.25 0.10 -5.76
N VAL A 22 9.26 -0.09 -4.89
CA VAL A 22 9.12 -1.28 -4.05
C VAL A 22 7.89 -2.07 -4.51
N PRO A 23 8.00 -3.40 -4.72
CA PRO A 23 6.87 -4.24 -5.05
C PRO A 23 5.75 -4.20 -3.99
N SER A 24 4.52 -4.48 -4.43
CA SER A 24 3.43 -4.80 -3.50
C SER A 24 3.82 -6.00 -2.66
N SER A 25 3.68 -5.87 -1.34
CA SER A 25 3.73 -7.02 -0.42
C SER A 25 2.52 -7.96 -0.65
N PRO A 26 2.60 -9.23 -0.22
CA PRO A 26 1.45 -10.13 -0.17
C PRO A 26 0.30 -9.55 0.65
N VAL A 27 -0.95 -9.91 0.34
CA VAL A 27 -2.12 -9.42 1.08
C VAL A 27 -2.23 -10.03 2.49
N ILE A 28 -1.56 -11.15 2.72
CA ILE A 28 -1.42 -11.79 4.03
C ILE A 28 -0.14 -11.23 4.68
N PRO A 29 -0.22 -10.60 5.86
CA PRO A 29 0.95 -10.09 6.56
C PRO A 29 1.84 -11.25 7.05
N HIS A 30 3.16 -11.07 6.98
CA HIS A 30 4.12 -12.08 7.42
C HIS A 30 4.32 -12.09 8.94
N ASP A 31 4.48 -10.91 9.57
CA ASP A 31 4.93 -10.78 10.97
C ASP A 31 4.04 -9.84 11.82
N ASP A 32 2.75 -9.71 11.49
CA ASP A 32 1.82 -8.88 12.28
C ASP A 32 0.52 -9.65 12.60
N PRO A 33 0.43 -10.29 13.78
CA PRO A 33 -0.76 -11.06 14.16
C PRO A 33 -1.98 -10.18 14.46
N THR A 34 -1.80 -8.85 14.54
CA THR A 34 -2.90 -7.91 14.78
C THR A 34 -3.60 -7.47 13.49
N LEU A 35 -3.02 -7.79 12.34
CA LEU A 35 -3.52 -7.39 11.03
C LEU A 35 -4.06 -8.63 10.28
N LEU A 36 -5.34 -8.60 9.90
CA LEU A 36 -5.93 -9.73 9.15
C LEU A 36 -5.47 -9.73 7.68
N PHE A 37 -5.42 -8.55 7.05
CA PHE A 37 -4.91 -8.34 5.70
C PHE A 37 -4.22 -6.99 5.59
N ILE A 38 -3.31 -6.87 4.63
CA ILE A 38 -2.72 -5.59 4.24
C ILE A 38 -3.84 -4.66 3.74
N ASN A 39 -4.09 -3.57 4.45
CA ASN A 39 -5.18 -2.63 4.17
C ASN A 39 -4.68 -1.26 3.69
N ALA A 40 -3.36 -1.04 3.71
CA ALA A 40 -2.68 0.15 3.24
C ALA A 40 -1.28 -0.13 2.70
N GLY A 41 -0.78 0.76 1.84
CA GLY A 41 0.58 0.68 1.30
C GLY A 41 1.68 0.75 2.36
N MET A 42 1.41 1.40 3.50
CA MET A 42 2.40 1.60 4.56
C MET A 42 2.69 0.36 5.42
N ASN A 43 1.85 -0.68 5.38
CA ASN A 43 1.96 -1.80 6.30
C ASN A 43 3.34 -2.51 6.21
N GLN A 44 3.88 -2.69 4.99
CA GLN A 44 5.21 -3.29 4.78
C GLN A 44 6.39 -2.39 5.23
N PHE A 45 6.11 -1.13 5.56
CA PHE A 45 7.08 -0.14 6.03
C PHE A 45 6.86 0.22 7.50
N LYS A 46 5.94 -0.45 8.21
CA LYS A 46 5.59 -0.16 9.61
C LYS A 46 6.83 -0.09 10.50
N ASP A 47 7.70 -1.10 10.44
CA ASP A 47 8.90 -1.14 11.27
C ASP A 47 9.97 -0.12 10.85
N VAL A 48 9.97 0.31 9.59
CA VAL A 48 10.82 1.41 9.11
C VAL A 48 10.33 2.73 9.71
N PHE A 49 9.02 2.98 9.68
CA PHE A 49 8.41 4.16 10.31
C PHE A 49 8.60 4.19 11.83
N LEU A 50 8.64 3.03 12.48
CA LEU A 50 8.90 2.90 13.92
C LEU A 50 10.41 2.95 14.27
N GLY A 51 11.29 3.07 13.28
CA GLY A 51 12.75 3.09 13.49
C GLY A 51 13.35 1.75 13.92
N LYS A 52 12.60 0.64 13.81
CA LYS A 52 13.04 -0.70 14.20
C LYS A 52 13.92 -1.37 13.14
N THR A 53 13.68 -1.05 11.88
CA THR A 53 14.43 -1.59 10.74
C THR A 53 14.86 -0.45 9.82
N GLN A 54 16.11 -0.46 9.39
CA GLN A 54 16.61 0.49 8.38
C GLN A 54 16.61 -0.15 7.00
N ARG A 55 16.37 0.68 5.98
CA ARG A 55 16.50 0.32 4.56
C ARG A 55 17.69 1.07 3.97
N ASP A 56 18.22 0.56 2.87
CA ASP A 56 19.26 1.20 2.05
C ASP A 56 18.73 2.42 1.26
N TYR A 57 17.45 2.78 1.42
CA TYR A 57 16.79 3.93 0.81
C TYR A 57 15.94 4.68 1.84
N THR A 58 15.88 6.00 1.70
CA THR A 58 15.05 6.88 2.55
C THR A 58 13.70 7.22 1.93
N ARG A 59 13.50 6.91 0.64
CA ARG A 59 12.27 7.20 -0.10
C ARG A 59 11.81 5.97 -0.89
N ALA A 60 10.52 5.68 -0.86
CA ALA A 60 9.93 4.54 -1.56
C ALA A 60 8.61 4.88 -2.26
N VAL A 61 8.31 4.18 -3.36
CA VAL A 61 7.02 4.28 -4.05
C VAL A 61 6.51 2.88 -4.38
N SER A 62 5.20 2.64 -4.22
CA SER A 62 4.57 1.35 -4.52
C SER A 62 3.11 1.49 -4.99
N SER A 63 2.61 0.42 -5.62
CA SER A 63 1.18 0.17 -5.84
C SER A 63 0.81 -1.08 -5.05
N GLN A 64 0.30 -0.91 -3.83
CA GLN A 64 0.00 -2.01 -2.93
C GLN A 64 -1.39 -2.56 -3.19
N LYS A 65 -1.51 -3.89 -3.32
CA LYS A 65 -2.80 -4.59 -3.27
C LYS A 65 -3.32 -4.58 -1.83
N CYS A 66 -4.51 -4.04 -1.61
CA CYS A 66 -5.12 -3.87 -0.30
C CYS A 66 -6.44 -4.63 -0.21
N VAL A 67 -6.73 -5.16 0.99
CA VAL A 67 -8.00 -5.79 1.33
C VAL A 67 -8.60 -5.11 2.57
N ARG A 68 -9.87 -4.71 2.49
CA ARG A 68 -10.63 -4.08 3.59
C ARG A 68 -11.95 -4.80 3.83
N VAL A 69 -11.85 -5.94 4.52
CA VAL A 69 -13.00 -6.82 4.83
C VAL A 69 -13.10 -7.20 6.31
N GLY A 70 -12.36 -6.51 7.19
CA GLY A 70 -12.33 -6.86 8.60
C GLY A 70 -11.40 -6.01 9.45
N GLY A 71 -11.55 -6.11 10.77
CA GLY A 71 -10.81 -5.30 11.73
C GLY A 71 -11.18 -3.82 11.66
N LYS A 72 -10.19 -2.95 11.89
CA LYS A 72 -10.39 -1.48 11.95
C LYS A 72 -10.83 -0.86 10.62
N HIS A 73 -10.47 -1.47 9.49
CA HIS A 73 -10.83 -0.99 8.15
C HIS A 73 -11.64 -2.06 7.43
N ASN A 74 -12.97 -1.92 7.49
CA ASN A 74 -13.91 -2.86 6.90
C ASN A 74 -14.90 -2.13 5.99
N ASP A 75 -14.83 -2.42 4.70
CA ASP A 75 -15.70 -1.85 3.68
C ASP A 75 -16.74 -2.84 3.17
N LEU A 76 -16.80 -4.06 3.73
CA LEU A 76 -17.63 -5.17 3.23
C LEU A 76 -19.10 -4.77 3.06
N GLU A 77 -19.70 -4.17 4.08
CA GLU A 77 -21.11 -3.74 4.06
C GLU A 77 -21.36 -2.51 3.16
N ASN A 78 -20.31 -1.80 2.74
CA ASN A 78 -20.42 -0.62 1.87
C ASN A 78 -20.33 -0.96 0.37
N VAL A 79 -19.77 -2.13 0.04
CA VAL A 79 -19.62 -2.59 -1.33
C VAL A 79 -20.98 -2.92 -1.93
N GLY A 80 -21.23 -2.46 -3.16
CA GLY A 80 -22.53 -2.60 -3.82
C GLY A 80 -23.56 -1.54 -3.44
N HIS A 81 -23.40 -0.89 -2.28
CA HIS A 81 -24.27 0.22 -1.84
C HIS A 81 -23.74 1.60 -2.24
N THR A 82 -22.47 1.68 -2.64
CA THR A 82 -21.81 2.94 -2.99
C THR A 82 -20.93 2.79 -4.22
N LYS A 83 -20.58 3.92 -4.85
CA LYS A 83 -19.74 3.95 -6.06
C LYS A 83 -18.23 3.90 -5.80
N ARG A 84 -17.79 3.86 -4.54
CA ARG A 84 -16.39 4.11 -4.15
C ARG A 84 -15.76 3.09 -3.21
N HIS A 85 -16.56 2.23 -2.56
CA HIS A 85 -16.03 1.24 -1.64
C HIS A 85 -15.79 -0.08 -2.39
N LEU A 86 -14.61 -0.64 -2.17
CA LEU A 86 -14.16 -1.91 -2.72
C LEU A 86 -13.57 -2.74 -1.58
N THR A 87 -13.74 -4.06 -1.63
CA THR A 87 -13.06 -4.97 -0.71
C THR A 87 -11.60 -5.12 -1.07
N PHE A 88 -11.30 -5.31 -2.37
CA PHE A 88 -9.96 -5.37 -2.93
C PHE A 88 -9.69 -4.18 -3.84
N PHE A 89 -8.59 -3.49 -3.63
CA PHE A 89 -8.19 -2.33 -4.43
C PHE A 89 -6.66 -2.16 -4.43
N GLU A 90 -6.17 -1.26 -5.29
CA GLU A 90 -4.77 -0.86 -5.26
C GLU A 90 -4.60 0.52 -4.62
N MET A 91 -3.65 0.63 -3.71
CA MET A 91 -3.24 1.89 -3.09
C MET A 91 -1.90 2.33 -3.67
N LEU A 92 -1.93 3.43 -4.42
CA LEU A 92 -0.73 4.11 -4.89
C LEU A 92 -0.17 4.98 -3.75
N GLY A 93 1.08 4.76 -3.36
CA GLY A 93 1.70 5.47 -2.24
C GLY A 93 3.17 5.80 -2.47
N ASN A 94 3.57 6.99 -2.04
CA ASN A 94 4.97 7.38 -1.84
C ASN A 94 5.24 7.52 -0.34
N PHE A 95 6.47 7.22 0.08
CA PHE A 95 6.86 7.14 1.49
C PHE A 95 8.24 7.77 1.67
N SER A 96 8.42 8.49 2.78
CA SER A 96 9.69 9.09 3.22
C SER A 96 9.99 8.61 4.64
N PHE A 97 11.22 8.18 4.89
CA PHE A 97 11.65 7.53 6.14
C PHE A 97 12.72 8.35 6.88
N GLY A 98 12.39 9.60 7.22
CA GLY A 98 13.36 10.60 7.68
C GLY A 98 13.86 11.42 6.51
#